data_AF-A0A2R3JS51-F1
#
_entry.id   AF-A0A2R3JS51-F1
#
_cell.length_a   1.000
_cell.length_b   1.000
_cell.length_c   1.000
_cell.angle_alpha   90.00
_cell.angle_beta   90.00
_cell.angle_gamma   90.00
#
_symmetry.space_group_name_H-M   'P 1'
#
loop_
_entity.id
_entity.type
_entity.pdbx_description
1 polymer ?
#
loop_
_entity_poly.entity_id
_entity_poly.type
_entity_poly.pdbx_seq_one_letter_code
_entity_poly.pdbx_strand_id
1 'polypeptide(L)'
;MTCKSSTTPVMGIHLHDIHSMASKLETLTKNQQLDQNDIKSILIVIDLNPEPMSIDDELESSKLTRKEFAKSIKKLAELKLIDWDFNW
;
A
#
# COMPACT_ATOMS: atom_id res chain seq x y z
N MET A 1 -27.56 -3.52 25.08
CA MET A 1 -26.10 -3.34 24.86
C MET A 1 -25.88 -3.13 23.38
N THR A 2 -25.58 -1.90 22.94
CA THR A 2 -25.26 -1.62 21.54
C THR A 2 -23.79 -1.97 21.29
N CYS A 3 -23.54 -3.09 20.59
CA CYS A 3 -22.24 -3.36 20.01
C CYS A 3 -21.89 -2.21 19.06
N LYS A 4 -20.92 -1.38 19.44
CA LYS A 4 -20.30 -0.44 18.52
C LYS A 4 -19.55 -1.28 17.49
N SER A 5 -20.13 -1.41 16.30
CA SER A 5 -19.40 -1.92 15.14
C SER A 5 -18.29 -0.91 14.87
N SER A 6 -17.09 -1.23 15.36
CA SER A 6 -15.86 -0.54 14.97
C SER A 6 -15.56 -1.05 13.56
N THR A 7 -16.08 -0.34 12.56
CA THR A 7 -15.70 -0.54 11.16
C THR A 7 -14.23 -0.15 11.04
N THR A 8 -13.34 -1.12 11.25
CA THR A 8 -11.93 -0.97 10.91
C THR A 8 -11.88 -0.64 9.42
N PRO A 9 -11.31 0.51 9.01
CA PRO A 9 -11.25 0.85 7.60
C PRO A 9 -10.47 -0.23 6.87
N VAL A 10 -11.16 -0.98 6.02
CA VAL A 10 -10.57 -1.99 5.16
C VAL A 10 -10.16 -1.28 3.88
N MET A 11 -8.85 -1.20 3.66
CA MET A 11 -8.32 -0.59 2.44
C MET A 11 -8.26 -1.67 1.36
N GLY A 12 -9.17 -1.61 0.38
CA GLY A 12 -9.07 -2.45 -0.81
C GLY A 12 -8.01 -1.87 -1.73
N ILE A 13 -6.91 -2.57 -1.94
CA ILE A 13 -5.88 -2.13 -2.89
C ILE A 13 -5.80 -3.13 -4.03
N HIS A 14 -6.16 -2.66 -5.21
CA HIS A 14 -6.08 -3.42 -6.45
C HIS A 14 -4.71 -3.15 -7.08
N LEU A 15 -3.88 -4.19 -7.10
CA LEU A 15 -2.62 -4.16 -7.82
C LEU A 15 -2.90 -4.30 -9.32
N HIS A 16 -2.31 -3.43 -10.13
CA HIS A 16 -2.20 -3.69 -11.57
C HIS A 16 -1.36 -4.95 -11.81
N ASP A 17 -1.52 -5.59 -12.98
CA ASP A 17 -0.79 -6.81 -13.37
C ASP A 17 0.65 -6.83 -12.84
N ILE A 18 0.95 -7.80 -11.98
CA ILE A 18 2.21 -7.91 -11.22
C ILE A 18 3.43 -7.87 -12.15
N HIS A 19 3.34 -8.48 -13.34
CA HIS A 19 4.43 -8.46 -14.31
C HIS A 19 4.63 -7.06 -14.93
N SER A 20 3.54 -6.37 -15.25
CA SER A 20 3.60 -4.97 -15.70
C SER A 20 4.10 -4.04 -14.59
N MET A 21 3.77 -4.32 -13.34
CA MET A 21 4.16 -3.52 -12.18
C MET A 21 5.64 -3.68 -11.87
N ALA A 22 6.20 -4.89 -11.96
CA ALA A 22 7.62 -5.16 -11.74
C ALA A 22 8.52 -4.37 -12.70
N SER A 23 8.22 -4.38 -14.00
CA SER A 23 8.98 -3.62 -15.01
C SER A 23 8.87 -2.10 -14.80
N LYS A 24 7.68 -1.62 -14.40
CA LYS A 24 7.44 -0.21 -14.11
C LYS A 24 8.17 0.23 -12.84
N LEU A 25 8.17 -0.59 -11.78
CA LEU A 25 8.93 -0.35 -10.54
C LEU A 25 10.44 -0.31 -10.80
N GLU A 26 10.97 -1.22 -11.63
CA GLU A 26 12.39 -1.22 -11.99
C GLU A 26 12.77 0.10 -12.68
N THR A 27 11.94 0.55 -13.62
CA THR A 27 12.15 1.81 -14.35
C THR A 27 12.09 3.02 -13.42
N LEU A 28 11.09 3.09 -12.55
CA LEU A 28 10.90 4.20 -11.61
C LEU A 28 12.00 4.25 -10.55
N THR A 29 12.48 3.09 -10.09
CA THR A 29 13.60 2.98 -9.14
C THR A 29 14.91 3.43 -9.80
N LYS A 30 15.19 2.98 -11.03
CA LYS A 30 16.37 3.43 -11.81
C LYS A 30 16.38 4.94 -12.03
N ASN A 31 15.21 5.53 -12.24
CA ASN A 31 15.04 6.97 -12.42
C ASN A 31 15.00 7.76 -11.09
N GLN A 32 15.24 7.11 -9.94
CA GLN A 32 15.18 7.71 -8.60
C GLN A 32 13.84 8.39 -8.29
N GLN A 33 12.75 7.95 -8.94
CA GLN A 33 11.41 8.48 -8.73
C GLN A 33 10.72 7.82 -7.54
N LEU A 34 11.22 6.68 -7.06
CA LEU A 34 10.77 5.99 -5.86
C LEU A 34 11.90 5.93 -4.84
N ASP A 35 11.55 6.16 -3.57
CA ASP A 35 12.47 5.97 -2.45
C ASP A 35 12.22 4.61 -1.75
N GLN A 36 13.04 4.32 -0.75
CA GLN A 36 12.94 3.06 -0.01
C GLN A 36 11.59 2.91 0.73
N ASN A 37 10.96 4.00 1.15
CA ASN A 37 9.66 3.98 1.82
C ASN A 37 8.54 3.68 0.84
N ASP A 38 8.64 4.17 -0.39
CA ASP A 38 7.71 3.83 -1.47
C ASP A 38 7.74 2.33 -1.79
N ILE A 39 8.94 1.75 -1.87
CA ILE A 39 9.12 0.31 -2.12
C ILE A 39 8.57 -0.51 -0.95
N LYS A 40 8.87 -0.13 0.30
CA LYS A 40 8.30 -0.82 1.46
C LYS A 40 6.77 -0.74 1.48
N SER A 41 6.21 0.41 1.13
CA SER A 41 4.76 0.60 1.09
C SER A 41 4.11 -0.31 0.05
N ILE A 42 4.71 -0.47 -1.13
CA ILE A 42 4.14 -1.39 -2.14
C ILE A 42 4.23 -2.86 -1.73
N LEU A 43 5.27 -3.25 -0.99
CA LEU A 43 5.39 -4.61 -0.45
C LEU A 43 4.31 -4.89 0.59
N ILE A 44 4.04 -3.95 1.49
CA ILE A 44 2.93 -4.06 2.45
C ILE A 44 1.60 -4.22 1.72
N VAL A 45 1.37 -3.47 0.64
CA VAL A 45 0.16 -3.62 -0.18
C VAL A 45 0.04 -5.02 -0.79
N ILE A 46 1.15 -5.60 -1.26
CA ILE A 46 1.19 -6.96 -1.81
C ILE A 46 0.90 -7.99 -0.72
N ASP A 47 1.52 -7.85 0.45
CA ASP A 47 1.37 -8.79 1.56
C ASP A 47 -0.06 -8.79 2.15
N LEU A 48 -0.74 -7.64 2.10
CA LEU A 48 -2.14 -7.49 2.51
C LEU A 48 -3.17 -8.04 1.49
N ASN A 49 -2.72 -8.52 0.33
CA ASN A 49 -3.58 -9.07 -0.73
C ASN A 49 -3.10 -10.48 -1.10
N PRO A 50 -3.62 -11.55 -0.45
CA PRO A 50 -5.07 -11.78 -0.33
C PRO A 50 -5.64 -11.88 1.10
N GLU A 51 -4.80 -11.78 2.14
CA GLU A 51 -5.25 -11.91 3.53
C GLU A 51 -5.42 -10.53 4.17
N PRO A 52 -6.61 -10.17 4.67
CA PRO A 52 -6.82 -8.89 5.37
C PRO A 52 -6.15 -8.95 6.73
N MET A 53 -4.83 -8.74 6.77
CA MET A 53 -4.08 -8.45 7.98
C MET A 53 -4.22 -6.98 8.36
N SER A 54 -3.93 -6.65 9.62
CA SER A 54 -3.96 -5.26 10.09
C SER A 54 -2.80 -4.49 9.44
N ILE A 55 -3.12 -3.39 8.75
CA ILE A 55 -2.12 -2.44 8.22
C ILE A 55 -1.13 -2.02 9.32
N ASP A 56 -1.60 -1.92 10.57
CA ASP A 56 -0.74 -1.51 11.69
C ASP A 56 0.36 -2.53 12.00
N ASP A 57 0.06 -3.83 11.90
CA ASP A 57 1.04 -4.90 12.17
C ASP A 57 2.16 -4.89 11.11
N GLU A 58 1.81 -4.62 9.85
CA GLU A 58 2.78 -4.49 8.76
C GLU A 58 3.59 -3.19 8.80
N LEU A 59 3.00 -2.11 9.32
CA LEU A 59 3.74 -0.87 9.53
C LEU A 59 4.80 -1.01 10.63
N GLU A 60 4.49 -1.75 11.70
CA GLU A 60 5.47 -2.08 12.74
C GLU A 60 6.62 -2.93 12.19
N SER A 61 6.32 -3.97 11.41
CA SER A 61 7.32 -4.87 10.83
C SER A 61 8.28 -4.13 9.88
N SER A 62 7.75 -3.21 9.07
CA SER A 62 8.48 -2.46 8.05
C SER A 62 9.19 -1.20 8.58
N LYS A 63 8.96 -0.84 9.86
CA LYS A 63 9.41 0.39 10.52
C LYS A 63 8.96 1.64 9.77
N LEU A 64 7.77 1.61 9.17
CA LEU A 64 7.15 2.75 8.51
C LEU A 64 6.15 3.42 9.45
N THR A 65 6.17 4.75 9.50
CA THR A 65 5.07 5.46 10.15
C THR A 65 3.84 5.48 9.24
N ARG A 66 2.63 5.53 9.82
CA ARG A 66 1.38 5.72 9.07
C ARG A 66 1.44 6.93 8.12
N LYS A 67 2.11 8.01 8.51
CA LYS A 67 2.25 9.23 7.69
C LYS A 67 3.12 8.99 6.46
N GLU A 68 4.23 8.27 6.61
CA GLU A 68 5.12 7.91 5.49
C GLU A 68 4.41 6.95 4.55
N PHE A 69 3.75 5.93 5.09
CA PHE A 69 2.96 4.99 4.31
C PHE A 69 1.86 5.70 3.51
N ALA A 70 1.04 6.55 4.15
CA ALA A 70 -0.01 7.30 3.44
C ALA A 70 0.55 8.20 2.32
N LYS A 71 1.71 8.82 2.54
CA LYS A 71 2.40 9.63 1.52
C LYS A 71 2.84 8.76 0.33
N SER A 72 3.45 7.62 0.60
CA SER A 72 3.90 6.68 -0.42
C SER A 72 2.73 6.07 -1.19
N ILE A 73 1.67 5.63 -0.52
CA ILE A 73 0.44 5.12 -1.15
C ILE A 73 -0.17 6.15 -2.11
N LYS A 74 -0.29 7.42 -1.68
CA LYS A 74 -0.78 8.49 -2.56
C LYS A 74 0.08 8.64 -3.81
N LYS A 75 1.41 8.64 -3.63
CA LYS A 75 2.37 8.75 -4.74
C LYS A 75 2.28 7.55 -5.70
N LEU A 76 2.16 6.33 -5.16
CA LEU A 76 2.01 5.11 -5.95
C LEU A 76 0.70 5.11 -6.75
N ALA A 77 -0.39 5.65 -6.19
CA ALA A 77 -1.66 5.84 -6.89
C ALA A 77 -1.55 6.88 -8.02
N GLU A 78 -0.90 8.01 -7.79
CA GLU A 78 -0.63 9.03 -8.84
C GLU A 78 0.21 8.45 -10.00
N LEU A 79 1.12 7.52 -9.68
CA LEU A 79 1.93 6.80 -10.67
C LEU A 79 1.16 5.64 -11.33
N LYS A 80 -0.11 5.40 -11.00
CA LYS A 80 -0.94 4.29 -11.50
C LYS A 80 -0.24 2.93 -11.29
N LEU A 81 0.33 2.74 -10.11
CA LEU A 81 0.89 1.46 -9.68
C LEU A 81 -0.12 0.66 -8.86
N ILE A 82 -0.96 1.38 -8.11
CA ILE A 82 -2.04 0.81 -7.32
C ILE A 82 -3.31 1.61 -7.61
N ASP A 83 -4.45 0.93 -7.63
CA ASP A 83 -5.75 1.56 -7.46
C ASP A 83 -6.22 1.27 -6.03
N TRP A 84 -6.66 2.29 -5.31
CA TRP A 84 -7.30 2.10 -4.01
C TRP A 84 -8.81 2.22 -4.20
N ASP A 85 -9.58 1.45 -3.44
CA ASP A 85 -10.99 1.70 -3.19
C ASP A 85 -11.19 1.89 -1.67
N PHE A 86 -11.62 3.09 -1.25
CA PHE A 86 -12.02 3.35 0.13
C PHE A 86 -13.53 3.16 0.20
N ASN A 87 -13.97 1.98 0.62
CA ASN A 87 -15.35 1.82 1.07
C ASN A 87 -15.43 2.21 2.55
N TRP A 88 -16.16 3.29 2.85
CA TRP A 88 -16.57 3.67 4.20
C TRP A 88 -17.78 2.83 4.64
#